data_AF-A0A0D7NMR4-F1
#
_entry.id   AF-A0A0D7NMR4-F1
#
_cell.length_a   1.000
_cell.length_b   1.000
_cell.length_c   1.000
_cell.angle_alpha   90.00
_cell.angle_beta   90.00
_cell.angle_gamma   90.00
#
_symmetry.space_group_name_H-M   'P 1'
#
loop_
_entity.id
_entity.type
_entity.pdbx_description
1 polymer ?
#
loop_
_entity_poly.entity_id
_entity_poly.type
_entity_poly.pdbx_seq_one_letter_code
_entity_poly.pdbx_strand_id
1 'polypeptide(L)'
;MNHLTKIAVALAALSIVAPAASHEKHGHESFSAGEPGDPNKPSRTVEVLLNEMDFTPARIEVKRGEQIRFVLRNAGTKDHEFLLATTEENLKHAELMKKHPHMEHDDPNGVRLAPKKSAEILWKFTRAGTFEYSCLIPNHRDDGMIGHVTVK
;
A
#
# COMPACT_ATOMS: atom_id res chain seq x y z
N MET A 1 -49.90 -21.26 37.04
CA MET A 1 -48.51 -21.74 36.87
C MET A 1 -47.66 -20.53 36.55
N ASN A 2 -46.64 -20.31 37.37
CA ASN A 2 -45.64 -19.24 37.30
C ASN A 2 -45.20 -18.92 35.87
N HIS A 3 -44.95 -17.65 35.58
CA HIS A 3 -43.57 -17.17 35.36
C HIS A 3 -43.53 -15.64 35.47
N LEU A 4 -43.01 -15.16 36.61
CA LEU A 4 -42.33 -13.88 36.70
C LEU A 4 -41.23 -13.85 35.63
N THR A 5 -41.13 -12.78 34.87
CA THR A 5 -39.84 -12.41 34.28
C THR A 5 -39.62 -10.91 34.46
N LYS A 6 -38.53 -10.64 35.16
CA LYS A 6 -38.15 -9.36 35.75
C LYS A 6 -37.66 -8.42 34.65
N ILE A 7 -38.18 -7.19 34.60
CA ILE A 7 -37.59 -6.11 33.81
C ILE A 7 -36.34 -5.64 34.57
N ALA A 8 -35.17 -6.07 34.11
CA ALA A 8 -33.89 -5.56 34.56
C ALA A 8 -33.46 -4.43 33.61
N VAL A 9 -33.56 -3.19 34.10
CA VAL A 9 -32.92 -2.02 33.48
C VAL A 9 -31.44 -2.09 33.83
N ALA A 10 -30.58 -2.39 32.86
CA ALA A 10 -29.13 -2.33 33.02
C ALA A 10 -28.57 -1.10 32.29
N LEU A 11 -27.81 -0.31 33.05
CA LEU A 11 -27.10 0.90 32.68
C LEU A 11 -26.32 0.78 31.37
N ALA A 12 -26.55 1.70 30.44
CA ALA A 12 -25.65 1.94 29.31
C ALA A 12 -24.44 2.75 29.81
N ALA A 13 -23.28 2.10 29.96
CA ALA A 13 -22.01 2.79 30.11
C ALA A 13 -21.48 3.17 28.72
N LEU A 14 -21.54 4.46 28.36
CA LEU A 14 -20.82 4.97 27.18
C LEU A 14 -19.32 5.01 27.50
N SER A 15 -18.57 4.02 27.02
CA SER A 15 -17.12 4.09 26.93
C SER A 15 -16.75 4.95 25.73
N ILE A 16 -16.42 6.22 25.97
CA ILE A 16 -15.79 7.08 24.97
C ILE A 16 -14.35 6.61 24.84
N VAL A 17 -14.08 5.76 23.85
CA VAL A 17 -12.71 5.36 23.51
C VAL A 17 -12.13 6.51 22.68
N ALA A 18 -11.32 7.36 23.31
CA ALA A 18 -10.49 8.30 22.57
C ALA A 18 -9.46 7.50 21.74
N PRO A 19 -9.21 7.83 20.46
CA PRO A 19 -8.11 7.21 19.74
C PRO A 19 -6.80 7.64 20.40
N ALA A 20 -6.09 6.68 20.98
CA ALA A 20 -4.71 6.84 21.37
C ALA A 20 -3.88 7.03 20.10
N ALA A 21 -3.56 8.28 19.78
CA ALA A 21 -2.50 8.63 18.86
C ALA A 21 -1.16 8.29 19.52
N SER A 22 -0.79 7.01 19.45
CA SER A 22 0.57 6.57 19.79
C SER A 22 1.45 6.86 18.58
N HIS A 23 2.09 8.03 18.57
CA HIS A 23 3.26 8.27 17.73
C HIS A 23 4.49 7.60 18.35
N GLU A 24 5.42 7.29 17.44
CA GLU A 24 6.82 6.91 17.66
C GLU A 24 7.12 5.41 17.84
N LYS A 25 7.56 4.81 16.73
CA LYS A 25 8.67 3.86 16.75
C LYS A 25 9.73 4.27 15.73
N HIS A 26 10.96 4.10 16.17
CA HIS A 26 12.23 4.59 15.64
C HIS A 26 12.71 3.81 14.42
N GLY A 27 13.47 4.50 13.57
CA GLY A 27 14.15 3.97 12.40
C GLY A 27 13.76 4.81 11.19
N HIS A 28 14.62 5.70 10.73
CA HIS A 28 14.47 6.28 9.40
C HIS A 28 14.70 5.15 8.39
N GLU A 29 13.69 4.32 8.16
CA GLU A 29 13.67 3.50 6.96
C GLU A 29 13.73 4.48 5.79
N SER A 30 14.90 4.53 5.18
CA SER A 30 15.16 5.37 4.02
C SER A 30 14.63 4.64 2.81
N PHE A 31 13.41 4.98 2.40
CA PHE A 31 12.86 4.49 1.14
C PHE A 31 13.47 5.25 -0.04
N SER A 32 13.74 4.54 -1.13
CA SER A 32 14.42 5.10 -2.28
C SER A 32 13.58 6.11 -3.07
N ALA A 33 12.25 5.91 -3.10
CA ALA A 33 11.30 6.74 -3.84
C ALA A 33 10.71 7.91 -3.03
N GLY A 34 11.10 8.09 -1.76
CA GLY A 34 10.58 9.16 -0.92
C GLY A 34 10.28 8.74 0.50
N GLU A 35 9.13 9.17 1.00
CA GLU A 35 8.68 8.91 2.37
C GLU A 35 7.15 8.75 2.44
N PRO A 36 6.62 8.10 3.48
CA PRO A 36 5.18 8.09 3.76
C PRO A 36 4.63 9.52 3.83
N GLY A 37 3.45 9.74 3.27
CA GLY A 37 2.82 11.04 3.22
C GLY A 37 2.15 11.48 4.53
N ASP A 38 1.87 12.77 4.64
CA ASP A 38 1.11 13.37 5.74
C ASP A 38 -0.37 13.47 5.35
N PRO A 39 -1.29 12.78 6.06
CA PRO A 39 -2.72 12.81 5.76
C PRO A 39 -3.36 14.20 5.96
N ASN A 40 -2.68 15.12 6.65
CA ASN A 40 -3.13 16.50 6.85
C ASN A 40 -2.68 17.45 5.74
N LYS A 41 -1.93 16.95 4.73
CA LYS A 41 -1.48 17.73 3.58
C LYS A 41 -2.27 17.36 2.32
N PRO A 42 -2.44 18.30 1.38
CA PRO A 42 -3.08 17.99 0.10
C PRO A 42 -2.32 16.89 -0.65
N SER A 43 -3.04 16.11 -1.44
CA SER A 43 -2.48 15.05 -2.28
C SER A 43 -3.23 15.00 -3.60
N ARG A 44 -2.55 14.61 -4.68
CA ARG A 44 -3.19 14.21 -5.93
C ARG A 44 -3.52 12.73 -5.86
N THR A 45 -4.76 12.37 -6.17
CA THR A 45 -5.15 10.96 -6.26
C THR A 45 -4.72 10.38 -7.61
N VAL A 46 -4.14 9.19 -7.57
CA VAL A 46 -3.87 8.36 -8.75
C VAL A 46 -4.43 6.97 -8.49
N GLU A 47 -5.43 6.57 -9.27
CA GLU A 47 -5.89 5.19 -9.26
C GLU A 47 -4.92 4.32 -10.06
N VAL A 48 -4.53 3.18 -9.48
CA VAL A 48 -3.74 2.15 -10.14
C VAL A 48 -4.50 0.84 -10.08
N LEU A 49 -4.86 0.34 -11.25
CA LEU A 49 -5.41 -0.98 -11.43
C LEU A 49 -4.27 -1.98 -11.54
N LEU A 50 -4.32 -3.01 -10.70
CA LEU A 50 -3.50 -4.20 -10.80
C LEU A 50 -4.35 -5.22 -11.58
N ASN A 51 -4.07 -5.39 -12.87
CA ASN A 51 -4.66 -6.48 -13.65
C ASN A 51 -3.65 -7.64 -13.72
N GLU A 52 -3.93 -8.66 -14.53
CA GLU A 52 -3.23 -9.94 -14.44
C GLU A 52 -1.70 -9.82 -14.47
N MET A 53 -1.09 -9.22 -15.49
CA MET A 53 0.37 -9.05 -15.55
C MET A 53 0.75 -7.63 -15.92
N ASP A 54 -0.12 -6.66 -15.63
CA ASP A 54 0.11 -5.26 -15.93
C ASP A 54 -0.48 -4.32 -14.86
N PHE A 55 0.03 -3.09 -14.86
CA PHE A 55 -0.57 -1.99 -14.13
C PHE A 55 -1.16 -0.97 -15.08
N THR A 56 -2.32 -0.41 -14.72
CA THR A 56 -2.91 0.74 -15.41
C THR A 56 -3.11 1.90 -14.42
N PRO A 57 -2.50 3.07 -14.66
CA PRO A 57 -1.54 3.37 -15.71
C PRO A 57 -0.21 2.63 -15.49
N ALA A 58 0.57 2.44 -16.56
CA ALA A 58 1.93 1.88 -16.49
C ALA A 58 3.02 2.96 -16.29
N ARG A 59 2.66 4.24 -16.43
CA ARG A 59 3.55 5.38 -16.25
C ARG A 59 2.85 6.52 -15.54
N ILE A 60 3.52 7.12 -14.58
CA ILE A 60 3.04 8.26 -13.79
C ILE A 60 4.14 9.32 -13.77
N GLU A 61 3.80 10.57 -14.05
CA GLU A 61 4.70 11.70 -13.83
C GLU A 61 4.33 12.43 -12.54
N VAL A 62 5.35 12.82 -11.79
CA VAL A 62 5.23 13.46 -10.47
C VAL A 62 6.29 14.55 -10.36
N LYS A 63 6.01 15.61 -9.59
CA LYS A 63 7.01 16.63 -9.22
C LYS A 63 7.73 16.25 -7.93
N ARG A 64 9.02 16.54 -7.81
CA ARG A 64 9.71 16.38 -6.53
C ARG A 64 9.01 17.21 -5.43
N GLY A 65 8.71 16.55 -4.31
CA GLY A 65 7.96 17.08 -3.17
C GLY A 65 6.45 16.88 -3.27
N GLU A 66 5.93 16.41 -4.40
CA GLU A 66 4.51 16.13 -4.56
C GLU A 66 4.08 14.91 -3.74
N GLN A 67 2.88 15.00 -3.17
CA GLN A 67 2.22 13.92 -2.45
C GLN A 67 1.15 13.28 -3.33
N ILE A 68 1.24 11.97 -3.49
CA ILE A 68 0.30 11.15 -4.24
C ILE A 68 -0.45 10.24 -3.28
N ARG A 69 -1.78 10.21 -3.41
CA ARG A 69 -2.61 9.15 -2.85
C ARG A 69 -2.83 8.11 -3.94
N PHE A 70 -2.11 7.01 -3.85
CA PHE A 70 -2.36 5.85 -4.67
C PHE A 70 -3.62 5.16 -4.18
N VAL A 71 -4.61 5.01 -5.05
CA VAL A 71 -5.78 4.15 -4.81
C VAL A 71 -5.56 2.89 -5.63
N LEU A 72 -5.23 1.81 -4.95
CA LEU A 72 -4.84 0.54 -5.55
C LEU A 72 -6.07 -0.36 -5.62
N ARG A 73 -6.29 -0.99 -6.77
CA ARG A 73 -7.37 -1.98 -6.93
C ARG A 73 -6.87 -3.19 -7.70
N ASN A 74 -6.97 -4.35 -7.07
CA ASN A 74 -6.78 -5.61 -7.78
C ASN A 74 -8.03 -5.94 -8.60
N ALA A 75 -7.93 -5.69 -9.91
CA ALA A 75 -8.96 -6.00 -10.89
C ALA A 75 -8.82 -7.42 -11.46
N GLY A 76 -7.65 -8.05 -11.29
CA GLY A 76 -7.35 -9.42 -11.71
C GLY A 76 -8.04 -10.51 -10.89
N THR A 77 -7.59 -11.74 -11.13
CA THR A 77 -8.03 -13.00 -10.54
C THR A 77 -6.97 -13.66 -9.66
N LYS A 78 -5.74 -13.17 -9.70
CA LYS A 78 -4.62 -13.58 -8.84
C LYS A 78 -4.35 -12.54 -7.77
N ASP A 79 -3.60 -12.92 -6.75
CA ASP A 79 -2.99 -11.96 -5.84
C ASP A 79 -2.01 -11.09 -6.62
N HIS A 80 -2.02 -9.79 -6.35
CA HIS A 80 -1.06 -8.84 -6.90
C HIS A 80 -0.50 -7.99 -5.79
N GLU A 81 0.69 -7.43 -6.00
CA GLU A 81 1.25 -6.45 -5.09
C GLU A 81 1.68 -5.20 -5.85
N PHE A 82 1.80 -4.13 -5.08
CA PHE A 82 2.43 -2.90 -5.49
C PHE A 82 3.60 -2.70 -4.53
N LEU A 83 4.83 -2.62 -5.03
CA LEU A 83 6.00 -2.21 -4.25
C LEU A 83 6.76 -1.09 -4.96
N LEU A 84 6.80 0.10 -4.35
CA LEU A 84 7.45 1.29 -4.90
C LEU A 84 8.92 1.38 -4.45
N ALA A 85 9.84 1.17 -5.38
CA ALA A 85 11.29 1.24 -5.12
C ALA A 85 12.07 1.60 -6.39
N THR A 86 13.41 1.58 -6.32
CA THR A 86 14.23 1.59 -7.53
C THR A 86 14.16 0.25 -8.26
N THR A 87 14.46 0.24 -9.57
CA THR A 87 14.59 -0.99 -10.35
C THR A 87 15.58 -1.97 -9.70
N GLU A 88 16.72 -1.47 -9.22
CA GLU A 88 17.75 -2.31 -8.60
C GLU A 88 17.24 -3.00 -7.32
N GLU A 89 16.54 -2.27 -6.45
CA GLU A 89 15.96 -2.83 -5.22
C GLU A 89 14.87 -3.85 -5.55
N ASN A 90 13.97 -3.54 -6.49
CA ASN A 90 12.91 -4.45 -6.90
C ASN A 90 13.47 -5.76 -7.49
N LEU A 91 14.53 -5.69 -8.30
CA LEU A 91 15.18 -6.89 -8.83
C LEU A 91 15.82 -7.73 -7.73
N LYS A 92 16.55 -7.10 -6.80
CA LYS A 92 17.13 -7.81 -5.65
C LYS A 92 16.05 -8.46 -4.79
N HIS A 93 14.96 -7.76 -4.55
CA HIS A 93 13.85 -8.25 -3.75
C HIS A 93 13.11 -9.40 -4.47
N ALA A 94 12.89 -9.32 -5.78
CA ALA A 94 12.31 -10.42 -6.55
C ALA A 94 13.10 -11.73 -6.39
N GLU A 95 14.44 -11.65 -6.38
CA GLU A 95 15.29 -12.84 -6.15
C GLU A 95 15.19 -13.39 -4.72
N LEU A 96 14.91 -12.54 -3.73
CA LEU A 96 14.62 -12.98 -2.37
C LEU A 96 13.24 -13.65 -2.28
N MET A 97 12.22 -13.10 -2.96
CA MET A 97 10.87 -13.65 -3.02
C MET A 97 10.85 -15.04 -3.65
N LYS A 98 11.69 -15.30 -4.67
CA LYS A 98 11.88 -16.65 -5.24
C LYS A 98 12.35 -17.67 -4.21
N LYS A 99 13.13 -17.24 -3.21
CA LYS A 99 13.62 -18.10 -2.10
C LYS A 99 12.63 -18.19 -0.95
N HIS A 100 11.77 -17.18 -0.79
CA HIS A 100 10.80 -17.06 0.30
C HIS A 100 9.42 -16.71 -0.25
N PRO A 101 8.75 -17.63 -0.98
CA PRO A 101 7.55 -17.31 -1.76
C PRO A 101 6.32 -16.93 -0.92
N HIS A 102 6.35 -17.18 0.39
CA HIS A 102 5.29 -16.83 1.33
C HIS A 102 5.53 -15.51 2.07
N MET A 103 6.59 -14.76 1.72
CA MET A 103 6.78 -13.40 2.21
C MET A 103 5.68 -12.51 1.64
N GLU A 104 5.13 -11.61 2.47
CA GLU A 104 4.09 -10.66 2.10
C GLU A 104 4.58 -9.25 2.41
N HIS A 105 4.20 -8.29 1.55
CA HIS A 105 4.48 -6.87 1.76
C HIS A 105 3.26 -6.17 2.36
N ASP A 106 3.47 -5.56 3.52
CA ASP A 106 2.59 -4.60 4.17
C ASP A 106 3.46 -3.48 4.76
N ASP A 107 4.32 -2.93 3.90
CA ASP A 107 5.29 -1.89 4.21
C ASP A 107 4.73 -0.52 3.77
N PRO A 108 5.24 0.61 4.29
CA PRO A 108 4.72 1.92 3.90
C PRO A 108 4.78 2.25 2.39
N ASN A 109 5.67 1.60 1.64
CA ASN A 109 5.83 1.74 0.19
C ASN A 109 5.25 0.57 -0.62
N GLY A 110 4.58 -0.40 0.01
CA GLY A 110 4.02 -1.53 -0.73
C GLY A 110 3.00 -2.38 0.00
N VAL A 111 2.09 -2.98 -0.77
CA VAL A 111 0.97 -3.78 -0.24
C VAL A 111 0.64 -4.93 -1.18
N ARG A 112 0.31 -6.09 -0.60
CA ARG A 112 -0.30 -7.22 -1.32
C ARG A 112 -1.83 -7.16 -1.25
N LEU A 113 -2.47 -7.41 -2.38
CA LEU A 113 -3.92 -7.37 -2.57
C LEU A 113 -4.42 -8.69 -3.15
N ALA A 114 -5.31 -9.35 -2.42
CA ALA A 114 -6.11 -10.45 -2.96
C ALA A 114 -7.07 -9.96 -4.07
N PRO A 115 -7.61 -10.86 -4.91
CA PRO A 115 -8.56 -10.50 -5.95
C PRO A 115 -9.73 -9.65 -5.43
N LYS A 116 -10.07 -8.60 -6.20
CA LYS A 116 -11.16 -7.65 -5.90
C LYS A 116 -10.98 -6.84 -4.60
N LYS A 117 -9.79 -6.86 -3.99
CA LYS A 117 -9.44 -5.98 -2.86
C LYS A 117 -8.81 -4.69 -3.34
N SER A 118 -8.82 -3.71 -2.45
CA SER A 118 -8.26 -2.38 -2.64
C SER A 118 -7.53 -1.92 -1.39
N ALA A 119 -6.56 -1.04 -1.58
CA ALA A 119 -5.85 -0.34 -0.52
C ALA A 119 -5.47 1.07 -0.97
N GLU A 120 -5.04 1.90 -0.02
CA GLU A 120 -4.48 3.21 -0.31
C GLU A 120 -3.05 3.30 0.22
N ILE A 121 -2.16 3.92 -0.56
CA ILE A 121 -0.83 4.33 -0.12
C ILE A 121 -0.74 5.84 -0.30
N LEU A 122 -0.43 6.56 0.78
CA LEU A 122 -0.14 7.98 0.72
C LEU A 122 1.38 8.17 0.71
N TRP A 123 1.92 8.68 -0.38
CA TRP A 123 3.36 8.75 -0.60
C TRP A 123 3.80 10.16 -1.02
N LYS A 124 4.92 10.62 -0.47
CA LYS A 124 5.54 11.89 -0.85
C LYS A 124 6.88 11.63 -1.54
N PHE A 125 6.97 12.06 -2.80
CA PHE A 125 8.15 11.83 -3.64
C PHE A 125 9.25 12.86 -3.35
N THR A 126 10.14 12.59 -2.40
CA THR A 126 11.23 13.52 -2.03
C THR A 126 12.50 13.37 -2.85
N ARG A 127 12.60 12.33 -3.67
CA ARG A 127 13.77 12.00 -4.51
C ARG A 127 13.43 12.18 -5.99
N ALA A 128 14.28 12.88 -6.74
CA ALA A 128 14.16 12.95 -8.20
C ALA A 128 14.73 11.70 -8.87
N GLY A 129 14.20 11.32 -10.02
CA GLY A 129 14.65 10.12 -10.75
C GLY A 129 13.49 9.30 -11.30
N THR A 130 13.80 8.08 -11.74
CA THR A 130 12.80 7.10 -12.16
C THR A 130 12.74 5.97 -11.14
N PHE A 131 11.53 5.66 -10.69
CA PHE A 131 11.22 4.57 -9.77
C PHE A 131 10.25 3.61 -10.43
N GLU A 132 10.12 2.43 -9.86
CA GLU A 132 9.18 1.41 -10.29
C GLU A 132 8.19 1.10 -9.17
N TYR A 133 6.93 0.87 -9.55
CA TYR A 133 6.04 0.03 -8.78
C TYR A 133 5.95 -1.33 -9.46
N SER A 134 6.22 -2.39 -8.71
CA SER A 134 6.38 -3.74 -9.24
C SER A 134 5.54 -4.74 -8.48
N CYS A 135 5.14 -5.82 -9.15
CA CYS A 135 4.64 -7.02 -8.50
C CYS A 135 5.75 -8.08 -8.42
N LEU A 136 6.26 -8.37 -7.23
CA LEU A 136 7.37 -9.30 -7.02
C LEU A 136 6.94 -10.71 -6.61
N ILE A 137 5.63 -10.99 -6.64
CA ILE A 137 5.14 -12.36 -6.63
C ILE A 137 5.86 -13.14 -7.75
N PRO A 138 6.40 -14.34 -7.47
CA PRO A 138 7.19 -15.08 -8.46
C PRO A 138 6.50 -15.15 -9.83
N ASN A 139 7.27 -14.86 -10.89
CA ASN A 139 6.88 -14.77 -12.30
C ASN A 139 6.07 -13.52 -12.70
N HIS A 140 5.39 -12.80 -11.79
CA HIS A 140 4.51 -11.68 -12.19
C HIS A 140 5.31 -10.52 -12.81
N ARG A 141 6.45 -10.15 -12.19
CA ARG A 141 7.37 -9.16 -12.76
C ARG A 141 7.95 -9.61 -14.11
N ASP A 142 8.38 -10.87 -14.19
CA ASP A 142 9.04 -11.44 -15.37
C ASP A 142 8.07 -11.48 -16.57
N ASP A 143 6.77 -11.62 -16.30
CA ASP A 143 5.67 -11.52 -17.27
C ASP A 143 5.29 -10.08 -17.65
N GLY A 144 5.95 -9.07 -17.07
CA GLY A 144 5.83 -7.66 -17.45
C GLY A 144 5.08 -6.77 -16.46
N MET A 145 4.75 -7.25 -15.26
CA MET A 145 3.99 -6.49 -14.26
C MET A 145 4.85 -5.42 -13.56
N ILE A 146 5.16 -4.36 -14.31
CA ILE A 146 6.03 -3.25 -13.93
C ILE A 146 5.39 -1.94 -14.37
N GLY A 147 5.31 -0.98 -13.47
CA GLY A 147 4.96 0.40 -13.79
C GLY A 147 6.03 1.36 -13.31
N HIS A 148 6.05 2.57 -13.89
CA HIS A 148 7.13 3.53 -13.69
C HIS A 148 6.59 4.85 -13.16
N VAL A 149 7.31 5.44 -12.21
CA VAL A 149 7.11 6.82 -11.76
C VAL A 149 8.33 7.64 -12.14
N THR A 150 8.13 8.69 -12.94
CA THR A 150 9.17 9.69 -13.21
C THR A 150 8.95 10.91 -12.33
N VAL A 151 9.93 11.22 -11.49
CA VAL A 151 9.92 12.37 -10.59
C VAL A 151 10.84 13.46 -11.15
N LYS A 152 10.23 14.57 -11.58
CA LYS A 152 10.91 15.74 -12.15
C LYS A 152 11.13 16.85 -11.12
#